data_AF-A0A1Y1HWX7-F1
#
_entry.id   AF-A0A1Y1HWX7-F1
#
_cell.length_a   1.000
_cell.length_b   1.000
_cell.length_c   1.000
_cell.angle_alpha   90.00
_cell.angle_beta   90.00
_cell.angle_gamma   90.00
#
_symmetry.space_group_name_H-M   'P 1'
#
loop_
_entity.id
_entity.type
_entity.pdbx_description
1 polymer ?
#
loop_
_entity_poly.entity_id
_entity_poly.type
_entity_poly.pdbx_seq_one_letter_code
_entity_poly.pdbx_strand_id
1 'polypeptide(L)'
;MAAATAVQLSGVLQEQRAIIERNADNPAALTEAFIAVAKCMEDYFFVSDGEVQSPEINESMAKFGWSWVELPQFPLRQLLPFAAKALQRFPENKALVIVIADWCNDVCKQNMLAKTEAMQCGMLQGLCLAAGHLWQNMTYEEEDYLLAGRIFRALRLAAEPPGVKFYLQPEEVKDEFYSTARKAWQDVRLESVWEALEERAEVEQFGPVNPALLLTAYYLKYFPDADNMEQYLEVLKSLGEAFGFTWPGVAANTTFQRFLKDTLLEAKQFGACPELFDEVLLLHKRTLNVSRVPYNHKKPFLLPALNRQFLAQSNAFKNRPRSAAITEHCQVRRNDRRMASNVAESFASFAAIAADILPSSTSAGTAAQDEAAGDGGAGEASTSRQGRRAKTRTCANCSKEQKQRAPGEPAFQKCSRCNSAHYCGRECQKIHWKDHKLVCLPP
;
A
#
# COMPACT_ATOMS: atom_id res chain seq x y z
N MET A 1 35.56 6.74 -7.94
CA MET A 1 34.69 5.76 -8.63
C MET A 1 33.29 5.75 -8.03
N ALA A 2 33.10 5.43 -6.73
CA ALA A 2 31.77 5.39 -6.09
C ALA A 2 30.89 6.63 -6.33
N ALA A 3 31.41 7.85 -6.12
CA ALA A 3 30.65 9.09 -6.36
C ALA A 3 30.19 9.26 -7.82
N ALA A 4 31.01 8.84 -8.80
CA ALA A 4 30.62 8.89 -10.22
C ALA A 4 29.50 7.88 -10.52
N THR A 5 29.57 6.68 -9.93
CA THR A 5 28.51 5.66 -10.01
C THR A 5 27.22 6.14 -9.35
N ALA A 6 27.29 6.80 -8.20
CA ALA A 6 26.14 7.39 -7.51
C ALA A 6 25.42 8.44 -8.37
N VAL A 7 26.18 9.34 -9.02
CA VAL A 7 25.63 10.36 -9.92
C VAL A 7 24.97 9.71 -11.14
N GLN A 8 25.63 8.72 -11.76
CA GLN A 8 25.07 8.00 -12.91
C GLN A 8 23.75 7.31 -12.54
N LEU A 9 23.75 6.56 -11.43
CA LEU A 9 22.58 5.82 -10.98
C LEU A 9 21.42 6.75 -10.59
N SER A 10 21.71 7.86 -9.92
CA SER A 10 20.73 8.90 -9.63
C SER A 10 20.13 9.47 -10.90
N GLY A 11 20.94 9.74 -11.93
CA GLY A 11 20.47 10.20 -13.24
C GLY A 11 19.49 9.22 -13.90
N VAL A 12 19.82 7.91 -13.89
CA VAL A 12 18.92 6.87 -14.41
C VAL A 12 17.60 6.83 -13.64
N LEU A 13 17.63 6.89 -12.30
CA LEU A 13 16.42 6.86 -11.49
C LEU A 13 15.56 8.13 -11.65
N GLN A 14 16.17 9.29 -11.85
CA GLN A 14 15.48 10.53 -12.19
C GLN A 14 14.79 10.45 -13.55
N GLU A 15 15.45 9.86 -14.55
CA GLU A 15 14.85 9.61 -15.86
C GLU A 15 13.64 8.66 -15.74
N GLN A 16 13.79 7.54 -15.03
CA GLN A 16 12.68 6.60 -14.82
C GLN A 16 11.52 7.25 -14.08
N ARG A 17 11.79 8.09 -13.06
CA ARG A 17 10.75 8.88 -12.40
C ARG A 17 10.00 9.78 -13.38
N ALA A 18 10.71 10.49 -14.26
CA ALA A 18 10.09 11.35 -15.27
C ALA A 18 9.28 10.56 -16.31
N ILE A 19 9.66 9.31 -16.61
CA ILE A 19 8.87 8.40 -17.45
C ILE A 19 7.59 7.99 -16.73
N ILE A 20 7.69 7.57 -15.46
CA ILE A 20 6.55 7.18 -14.62
C ILE A 20 5.54 8.34 -14.49
N GLU A 21 6.03 9.55 -14.21
CA GLU A 21 5.21 10.75 -14.09
C GLU A 21 4.44 11.08 -15.38
N ARG A 22 5.11 11.01 -16.55
CA ARG A 22 4.49 11.29 -17.85
C ARG A 22 3.52 10.21 -18.30
N ASN A 23 3.70 8.98 -17.84
CA ASN A 23 2.94 7.80 -18.27
C ASN A 23 2.02 7.25 -17.18
N ALA A 24 1.57 8.08 -16.24
CA ALA A 24 0.71 7.67 -15.12
C ALA A 24 -0.60 6.95 -15.53
N ASP A 25 -0.97 7.04 -16.81
CA ASP A 25 -2.21 6.50 -17.39
C ASP A 25 -1.94 5.34 -18.36
N ASN A 26 -0.68 4.91 -18.53
CA ASN A 26 -0.29 3.83 -19.44
C ASN A 26 0.39 2.69 -18.65
N PRO A 27 -0.32 1.58 -18.38
CA PRO A 27 0.22 0.51 -17.56
C PRO A 27 1.44 -0.19 -18.19
N ALA A 28 1.53 -0.27 -19.52
CA ALA A 28 2.69 -0.88 -20.19
C ALA A 28 3.96 -0.06 -19.97
N ALA A 29 3.88 1.26 -20.18
CA ALA A 29 5.02 2.17 -19.94
C ALA A 29 5.40 2.23 -18.46
N LEU A 30 4.43 2.15 -17.55
CA LEU A 30 4.70 2.03 -16.12
C LEU A 30 5.44 0.73 -15.79
N THR A 31 5.01 -0.41 -16.36
CA THR A 31 5.66 -1.71 -16.17
C THR A 31 7.11 -1.66 -16.60
N GLU A 32 7.39 -1.16 -17.82
CA GLU A 32 8.75 -1.02 -18.33
C GLU A 32 9.63 -0.14 -17.42
N ALA A 33 9.09 1.00 -16.96
CA ALA A 33 9.83 1.90 -16.09
C ALA A 33 10.12 1.28 -14.72
N PHE A 34 9.16 0.58 -14.11
CA PHE A 34 9.39 -0.11 -12.83
C PHE A 34 10.33 -1.32 -12.98
N ILE A 35 10.34 -2.02 -14.13
CA ILE A 35 11.35 -3.05 -14.43
C ILE A 35 12.74 -2.41 -14.48
N ALA A 36 12.88 -1.26 -15.13
CA ALA A 36 14.16 -0.53 -15.17
C ALA A 36 14.61 -0.11 -13.77
N VAL A 37 13.69 0.39 -12.92
CA VAL A 37 13.98 0.69 -11.51
C VAL A 37 14.43 -0.56 -10.75
N ALA A 38 13.72 -1.69 -10.89
CA ALA A 38 14.05 -2.94 -10.21
C ALA A 38 15.45 -3.47 -10.59
N LYS A 39 15.83 -3.34 -11.87
CA LYS A 39 17.15 -3.70 -12.40
C LYS A 39 18.28 -2.87 -11.74
N CYS A 40 18.01 -1.62 -11.40
CA CYS A 40 18.96 -0.72 -10.73
C CYS A 40 19.15 -1.00 -9.21
N MET A 41 18.30 -1.82 -8.58
CA MET A 41 18.29 -1.93 -7.10
C MET A 41 19.56 -2.54 -6.52
N GLU A 42 20.24 -3.39 -7.27
CA GLU A 42 21.47 -4.01 -6.81
C GLU A 42 22.59 -2.99 -6.62
N ASP A 43 22.83 -2.21 -7.68
CA ASP A 43 23.83 -1.17 -7.68
C ASP A 43 23.45 -0.06 -6.70
N TYR A 44 22.14 0.21 -6.56
CA TYR A 44 21.63 1.19 -5.62
C TYR A 44 22.09 0.94 -4.19
N PHE A 45 21.83 -0.24 -3.64
CA PHE A 45 22.18 -0.50 -2.25
C PHE A 45 23.68 -0.64 -2.04
N PHE A 46 24.40 -1.20 -3.03
CA PHE A 46 25.85 -1.30 -2.96
C PHE A 46 26.52 0.09 -2.94
N VAL A 47 26.11 0.98 -3.84
CA VAL A 47 26.62 2.36 -3.87
C VAL A 47 26.20 3.11 -2.62
N SER A 48 24.94 2.95 -2.19
CA SER A 48 24.40 3.62 -1.02
C SER A 48 25.11 3.28 0.28
N ASP A 49 25.63 2.06 0.44
CA ASP A 49 26.38 1.67 1.64
C ASP A 49 27.71 2.42 1.78
N GLY A 50 28.29 2.86 0.66
CA GLY A 50 29.51 3.66 0.63
C GLY A 50 29.30 5.17 0.80
N GLU A 51 28.05 5.66 0.75
CA GLU A 51 27.72 7.08 0.78
C GLU A 51 27.42 7.59 2.20
N VAL A 52 27.76 8.85 2.46
CA VAL A 52 27.42 9.53 3.71
C VAL A 52 25.91 9.76 3.75
N GLN A 53 25.23 9.14 4.71
CA GLN A 53 23.79 9.22 4.85
C GLN A 53 23.33 10.62 5.31
N SER A 54 22.12 11.01 4.89
CA SER A 54 21.55 12.31 5.27
C SER A 54 21.29 12.40 6.78
N PRO A 55 21.23 13.62 7.37
CA PRO A 55 20.90 13.80 8.78
C PRO A 55 19.56 13.15 9.18
N GLU A 56 18.56 13.25 8.30
CA GLU A 56 17.22 12.66 8.49
C GLU A 56 17.28 11.12 8.61
N ILE A 57 18.09 10.47 7.76
CA ILE A 57 18.29 9.01 7.81
C ILE A 57 19.00 8.63 9.11
N ASN A 58 20.06 9.35 9.49
CA ASN A 58 20.79 9.08 10.72
C ASN A 58 19.90 9.25 11.97
N GLU A 59 19.07 10.30 12.00
CA GLU A 59 18.09 10.52 13.08
C GLU A 59 17.07 9.40 13.14
N SER A 60 16.51 9.00 12.00
CA SER A 60 15.57 7.88 11.92
C SER A 60 16.19 6.56 12.37
N MET A 61 17.44 6.28 11.98
CA MET A 61 18.18 5.09 12.42
C MET A 61 18.37 5.07 13.94
N ALA A 62 18.74 6.20 14.53
CA ALA A 62 18.89 6.34 15.98
C ALA A 62 17.55 6.17 16.70
N LYS A 63 16.50 6.81 16.19
CA LYS A 63 15.15 6.82 16.79
C LYS A 63 14.48 5.45 16.76
N PHE A 64 14.55 4.75 15.64
CA PHE A 64 13.79 3.52 15.43
C PHE A 64 14.64 2.23 15.49
N GLY A 65 15.96 2.36 15.53
CA GLY A 65 16.88 1.22 15.71
C GLY A 65 17.06 0.35 14.46
N TRP A 66 16.94 0.92 13.26
CA TRP A 66 17.20 0.23 11.99
C TRP A 66 18.57 0.59 11.40
N SER A 67 18.99 -0.06 10.31
CA SER A 67 20.39 -0.04 9.84
C SER A 67 20.60 -0.04 8.33
N TRP A 68 19.62 0.44 7.56
CA TRP A 68 19.69 0.51 6.10
C TRP A 68 20.06 1.90 5.60
N VAL A 69 20.32 1.98 4.31
CA VAL A 69 20.87 3.16 3.64
C VAL A 69 19.99 3.56 2.47
N GLU A 70 20.02 4.84 2.13
CA GLU A 70 19.50 5.38 0.88
C GLU A 70 20.57 6.24 0.20
N LEU A 71 20.49 6.35 -1.13
CA LEU A 71 21.29 7.31 -1.87
C LEU A 71 20.75 8.71 -1.58
N PRO A 72 21.53 9.60 -0.94
CA PRO A 72 21.05 10.95 -0.63
C PRO A 72 20.63 11.74 -1.88
N GLN A 73 21.25 11.44 -3.03
CA GLN A 73 20.97 12.07 -4.31
C GLN A 73 19.62 11.62 -4.92
N PHE A 74 19.15 10.41 -4.56
CA PHE A 74 17.85 9.91 -4.99
C PHE A 74 17.27 8.91 -3.97
N PRO A 75 16.56 9.39 -2.94
CA PRO A 75 15.78 8.53 -2.05
C PRO A 75 14.70 7.75 -2.81
N LEU A 76 14.81 6.42 -2.88
CA LEU A 76 13.83 5.55 -3.57
C LEU A 76 12.39 5.74 -3.09
N ARG A 77 12.20 6.14 -1.82
CA ARG A 77 10.89 6.44 -1.26
C ARG A 77 10.09 7.48 -2.06
N GLN A 78 10.76 8.33 -2.85
CA GLN A 78 10.09 9.29 -3.75
C GLN A 78 9.26 8.63 -4.87
N LEU A 79 9.50 7.34 -5.17
CA LEU A 79 8.73 6.58 -6.15
C LEU A 79 7.46 5.94 -5.56
N LEU A 80 7.34 5.86 -4.23
CA LEU A 80 6.24 5.16 -3.56
C LEU A 80 4.86 5.75 -3.89
N PRO A 81 4.65 7.09 -3.93
CA PRO A 81 3.35 7.65 -4.30
C PRO A 81 2.91 7.28 -5.72
N PHE A 82 3.86 7.20 -6.65
CA PHE A 82 3.57 6.81 -8.03
C PHE A 82 3.22 5.33 -8.14
N ALA A 83 3.97 4.47 -7.45
CA ALA A 83 3.72 3.04 -7.39
C ALA A 83 2.36 2.73 -6.74
N ALA A 84 2.04 3.38 -5.62
CA ALA A 84 0.74 3.23 -4.96
C ALA A 84 -0.41 3.66 -5.88
N LYS A 85 -0.28 4.80 -6.57
CA LYS A 85 -1.28 5.26 -7.53
C LYS A 85 -1.41 4.31 -8.73
N ALA A 86 -0.30 3.76 -9.22
CA ALA A 86 -0.30 2.79 -10.31
C ALA A 86 -1.04 1.51 -9.93
N LEU A 87 -0.77 0.95 -8.75
CA LEU A 87 -1.49 -0.22 -8.22
C LEU A 87 -2.98 0.03 -8.02
N GLN A 88 -3.36 1.21 -7.52
CA GLN A 88 -4.76 1.56 -7.34
C GLN A 88 -5.51 1.75 -8.67
N ARG A 89 -4.79 2.14 -9.73
CA ARG A 89 -5.37 2.40 -11.05
C ARG A 89 -5.43 1.17 -11.94
N PHE A 90 -4.43 0.30 -11.85
CA PHE A 90 -4.29 -0.88 -12.69
C PHE A 90 -4.05 -2.15 -11.85
N PRO A 91 -4.89 -2.43 -10.84
CA PRO A 91 -4.71 -3.59 -9.95
C PRO A 91 -4.79 -4.93 -10.69
N GLU A 92 -5.42 -4.97 -11.87
CA GLU A 92 -5.55 -6.14 -12.74
C GLU A 92 -4.30 -6.41 -13.61
N ASN A 93 -3.40 -5.43 -13.75
CA ASN A 93 -2.20 -5.59 -14.58
C ASN A 93 -1.13 -6.40 -13.83
N LYS A 94 -1.14 -7.72 -14.00
CA LYS A 94 -0.23 -8.66 -13.31
C LYS A 94 1.26 -8.28 -13.44
N ALA A 95 1.69 -7.84 -14.63
CA ALA A 95 3.08 -7.43 -14.88
C ALA A 95 3.49 -6.21 -14.03
N LEU A 96 2.64 -5.20 -13.97
CA LEU A 96 2.88 -3.99 -13.17
C LEU A 96 2.83 -4.30 -11.67
N VAL A 97 1.87 -5.13 -11.25
CA VAL A 97 1.71 -5.52 -9.85
C VAL A 97 2.92 -6.29 -9.35
N ILE A 98 3.39 -7.30 -10.09
CA ILE A 98 4.51 -8.13 -9.63
C ILE A 98 5.79 -7.30 -9.48
N VAL A 99 6.07 -6.40 -10.42
CA VAL A 99 7.29 -5.59 -10.37
C VAL A 99 7.23 -4.55 -9.25
N ILE A 100 6.07 -3.90 -9.03
CA ILE A 100 5.91 -2.96 -7.92
C ILE A 100 5.97 -3.69 -6.57
N ALA A 101 5.30 -4.83 -6.43
CA ALA A 101 5.32 -5.61 -5.19
C ALA A 101 6.74 -6.10 -4.88
N ASP A 102 7.47 -6.60 -5.87
CA ASP A 102 8.85 -7.04 -5.66
C ASP A 102 9.80 -5.87 -5.33
N TRP A 103 9.67 -4.73 -6.01
CA TRP A 103 10.42 -3.51 -5.68
C TRP A 103 10.10 -2.99 -4.27
N CYS A 104 8.82 -3.02 -3.87
CA CYS A 104 8.38 -2.61 -2.55
C CYS A 104 9.05 -3.45 -1.44
N ASN A 105 9.34 -4.73 -1.71
CA ASN A 105 10.08 -5.57 -0.76
C ASN A 105 11.46 -4.99 -0.45
N ASP A 106 12.17 -4.48 -1.45
CA ASP A 106 13.52 -3.93 -1.25
C ASP A 106 13.47 -2.57 -0.53
N VAL A 107 12.52 -1.71 -0.93
CA VAL A 107 12.38 -0.36 -0.37
C VAL A 107 11.88 -0.39 1.07
N CYS A 108 10.93 -1.27 1.39
CA CYS A 108 10.30 -1.32 2.71
C CYS A 108 10.98 -2.26 3.71
N LYS A 109 11.95 -3.11 3.30
CA LYS A 109 12.50 -4.15 4.18
C LYS A 109 12.93 -3.59 5.54
N GLN A 110 13.69 -2.50 5.57
CA GLN A 110 14.32 -2.03 6.81
C GLN A 110 14.49 -0.52 6.88
N ASN A 111 13.81 0.26 6.04
CA ASN A 111 13.86 1.72 6.08
C ASN A 111 12.55 2.29 6.63
N MET A 112 12.62 2.94 7.79
CA MET A 112 11.44 3.48 8.45
C MET A 112 10.77 4.64 7.72
N LEU A 113 11.55 5.50 7.08
CA LEU A 113 11.00 6.60 6.30
C LEU A 113 10.26 6.06 5.08
N ALA A 114 10.83 5.06 4.41
CA ALA A 114 10.19 4.40 3.28
C ALA A 114 8.91 3.65 3.68
N LYS A 115 8.91 2.90 4.79
CA LYS A 115 7.71 2.25 5.34
C LYS A 115 6.61 3.28 5.66
N THR A 116 6.99 4.36 6.34
CA THR A 116 6.06 5.44 6.72
C THR A 116 5.45 6.10 5.48
N GLU A 117 6.28 6.42 4.49
CA GLU A 117 5.84 6.96 3.20
C GLU A 117 4.90 6.00 2.47
N ALA A 118 5.25 4.71 2.39
CA ALA A 118 4.41 3.68 1.75
C ALA A 118 3.02 3.61 2.39
N MET A 119 2.95 3.62 3.72
CA MET A 119 1.69 3.64 4.46
C MET A 119 0.90 4.93 4.21
N GLN A 120 1.56 6.09 4.19
CA GLN A 120 0.93 7.40 3.99
C GLN A 120 0.42 7.61 2.56
N CYS A 121 1.11 7.08 1.56
CA CYS A 121 0.77 7.26 0.15
C CYS A 121 -0.27 6.25 -0.38
N GLY A 122 -0.80 5.37 0.48
CA GLY A 122 -1.80 4.38 0.11
C GLY A 122 -1.23 3.15 -0.61
N MET A 123 0.02 2.76 -0.32
CA MET A 123 0.59 1.52 -0.86
C MET A 123 -0.19 0.28 -0.41
N LEU A 124 -0.59 0.23 0.86
CA LEU A 124 -1.40 -0.89 1.39
C LEU A 124 -2.73 -1.02 0.63
N GLN A 125 -3.38 0.11 0.34
CA GLN A 125 -4.59 0.14 -0.48
C GLN A 125 -4.36 -0.44 -1.87
N GLY A 126 -3.31 -0.01 -2.58
CA GLY A 126 -2.99 -0.52 -3.91
C GLY A 126 -2.67 -2.02 -3.92
N LEU A 127 -1.89 -2.49 -2.95
CA LEU A 127 -1.56 -3.91 -2.81
C LEU A 127 -2.78 -4.77 -2.46
N CYS A 128 -3.66 -4.28 -1.56
CA CYS A 128 -4.90 -4.98 -1.24
C CYS A 128 -5.87 -5.03 -2.44
N LEU A 129 -5.96 -3.97 -3.24
CA LEU A 129 -6.73 -4.00 -4.49
C LEU A 129 -6.17 -5.04 -5.46
N ALA A 130 -4.85 -5.06 -5.65
CA ALA A 130 -4.19 -6.03 -6.53
C ALA A 130 -4.44 -7.48 -6.07
N ALA A 131 -4.34 -7.77 -4.76
CA ALA A 131 -4.71 -9.08 -4.22
C ALA A 131 -6.21 -9.37 -4.42
N GLY A 132 -7.08 -8.40 -4.20
CA GLY A 132 -8.51 -8.55 -4.47
C GLY A 132 -8.83 -8.95 -5.91
N HIS A 133 -8.22 -8.25 -6.88
CA HIS A 133 -8.35 -8.56 -8.30
C HIS A 133 -7.71 -9.90 -8.67
N LEU A 134 -6.58 -10.25 -8.06
CA LEU A 134 -5.95 -11.55 -8.27
C LEU A 134 -6.87 -12.70 -7.85
N TRP A 135 -7.55 -12.57 -6.72
CA TRP A 135 -8.54 -13.56 -6.27
C TRP A 135 -9.76 -13.65 -7.20
N GLN A 136 -10.13 -12.59 -7.92
CA GLN A 136 -11.20 -12.68 -8.91
C GLN A 136 -10.84 -13.60 -10.11
N ASN A 137 -9.62 -14.08 -10.25
CA ASN A 137 -9.27 -15.05 -11.29
C ASN A 137 -9.73 -16.46 -10.89
N MET A 138 -10.58 -17.07 -11.72
CA MET A 138 -11.19 -18.39 -11.46
C MET A 138 -10.18 -19.54 -11.42
N THR A 139 -9.08 -19.41 -12.14
CA THR A 139 -8.04 -20.43 -12.25
C THR A 139 -6.78 -19.87 -11.63
N TYR A 140 -6.50 -20.31 -10.40
CA TYR A 140 -5.30 -19.91 -9.68
C TYR A 140 -4.13 -20.75 -10.20
N GLU A 141 -3.38 -20.19 -11.14
CA GLU A 141 -2.21 -20.85 -11.73
C GLU A 141 -0.97 -20.67 -10.85
N GLU A 142 0.12 -21.40 -11.12
CA GLU A 142 1.38 -21.29 -10.36
C GLU A 142 1.89 -19.85 -10.29
N GLU A 143 1.74 -19.10 -11.38
CA GLU A 143 2.13 -17.68 -11.46
C GLU A 143 1.28 -16.78 -10.53
N ASP A 144 0.02 -17.15 -10.27
CA ASP A 144 -0.86 -16.41 -9.35
C ASP A 144 -0.48 -16.65 -7.89
N TYR A 145 0.02 -17.84 -7.55
CA TYR A 145 0.62 -18.11 -6.23
C TYR A 145 1.89 -17.29 -6.02
N LEU A 146 2.76 -17.23 -7.04
CA LEU A 146 3.94 -16.39 -6.98
C LEU A 146 3.54 -14.90 -6.80
N LEU A 147 2.56 -14.44 -7.57
CA LEU A 147 2.08 -13.07 -7.50
C LEU A 147 1.48 -12.73 -6.13
N ALA A 148 0.61 -13.58 -5.58
CA ALA A 148 0.08 -13.42 -4.23
C ALA A 148 1.20 -13.38 -3.20
N GLY A 149 2.16 -14.30 -3.27
CA GLY A 149 3.31 -14.30 -2.39
C GLY A 149 4.07 -12.99 -2.38
N ARG A 150 4.29 -12.39 -3.56
CA ARG A 150 4.94 -11.08 -3.69
C ARG A 150 4.08 -9.96 -3.12
N ILE A 151 2.78 -9.94 -3.40
CA ILE A 151 1.86 -8.92 -2.88
C ILE A 151 1.79 -8.97 -1.35
N PHE A 152 1.59 -10.15 -0.77
CA PHE A 152 1.48 -10.31 0.69
C PHE A 152 2.81 -10.08 1.40
N ARG A 153 3.94 -10.45 0.79
CA ARG A 153 5.26 -10.08 1.30
C ARG A 153 5.46 -8.56 1.29
N ALA A 154 5.01 -7.86 0.25
CA ALA A 154 5.07 -6.40 0.18
C ALA A 154 4.16 -5.74 1.23
N LEU A 155 2.92 -6.25 1.41
CA LEU A 155 2.00 -5.81 2.46
C LEU A 155 2.64 -5.97 3.86
N ARG A 156 3.22 -7.15 4.14
CA ARG A 156 3.96 -7.42 5.37
C ARG A 156 5.09 -6.41 5.53
N LEU A 157 5.99 -6.29 4.56
CA LEU A 157 7.18 -5.45 4.68
C LEU A 157 6.82 -3.96 4.79
N ALA A 158 5.71 -3.50 4.21
CA ALA A 158 5.27 -2.11 4.34
C ALA A 158 4.74 -1.78 5.75
N ALA A 159 4.11 -2.75 6.43
CA ALA A 159 3.41 -2.54 7.70
C ALA A 159 4.13 -3.13 8.93
N GLU A 160 5.08 -4.05 8.75
CA GLU A 160 5.81 -4.67 9.86
C GLU A 160 6.79 -3.66 10.51
N PRO A 161 7.03 -3.76 11.82
CA PRO A 161 8.07 -3.00 12.49
C PRO A 161 9.46 -3.21 11.87
N PRO A 162 10.37 -2.22 11.92
CA PRO A 162 11.65 -2.23 11.19
C PRO A 162 12.72 -3.19 11.75
N GLY A 163 12.33 -4.07 12.68
CA GLY A 163 13.19 -5.06 13.29
C GLY A 163 13.10 -5.05 14.82
N VAL A 164 13.81 -5.98 15.45
CA VAL A 164 13.56 -6.27 16.86
C VAL A 164 13.95 -5.12 17.81
N LYS A 165 14.92 -4.28 17.43
CA LYS A 165 15.31 -3.09 18.21
C LYS A 165 14.17 -2.08 18.35
N PHE A 166 13.20 -2.08 17.44
CA PHE A 166 12.02 -1.22 17.54
C PHE A 166 11.21 -1.48 18.81
N TYR A 167 11.10 -2.75 19.23
CA TYR A 167 10.34 -3.11 20.43
C TYR A 167 10.98 -2.62 21.74
N LEU A 168 12.27 -2.29 21.69
CA LEU A 168 13.01 -1.68 22.80
C LEU A 168 12.86 -0.16 22.85
N GLN A 169 12.26 0.46 21.83
CA GLN A 169 12.07 1.91 21.79
C GLN A 169 11.01 2.38 22.79
N PRO A 170 11.05 3.67 23.20
CA PRO A 170 10.01 4.29 24.01
C PRO A 170 8.62 4.12 23.41
N GLU A 171 7.59 4.18 24.26
CA GLU A 171 6.20 3.96 23.83
C GLU A 171 5.78 4.98 22.76
N GLU A 172 6.22 6.23 22.90
CA GLU A 172 5.91 7.34 22.00
C GLU A 172 6.42 7.07 20.58
N VAL A 173 7.61 6.48 20.46
CA VAL A 173 8.20 6.11 19.16
C VAL A 173 7.43 4.96 18.52
N LYS A 174 6.98 3.99 19.33
CA LYS A 174 6.17 2.87 18.84
C LYS A 174 4.78 3.34 18.39
N ASP A 175 4.16 4.22 19.17
CA ASP A 175 2.86 4.80 18.88
C ASP A 175 2.89 5.67 17.61
N GLU A 176 3.98 6.39 17.35
CA GLU A 176 4.15 7.13 16.10
C GLU A 176 4.07 6.21 14.87
N PHE A 177 4.79 5.09 14.88
CA PHE A 177 4.73 4.11 13.81
C PHE A 177 3.35 3.44 13.72
N TYR A 178 2.85 2.90 14.83
CA TYR A 178 1.59 2.17 14.83
C TYR A 178 0.38 3.05 14.55
N SER A 179 0.40 4.34 14.87
CA SER A 179 -0.65 5.28 14.48
C SER A 179 -0.72 5.46 12.95
N THR A 180 0.45 5.53 12.30
CA THR A 180 0.53 5.57 10.83
C THR A 180 0.03 4.26 10.21
N ALA A 181 0.51 3.12 10.72
CA ALA A 181 0.06 1.80 10.26
C ALA A 181 -1.44 1.59 10.45
N ARG A 182 -1.98 1.95 11.62
CA ARG A 182 -3.41 1.87 11.93
C ARG A 182 -4.24 2.68 10.95
N LYS A 183 -3.84 3.92 10.70
CA LYS A 183 -4.53 4.79 9.73
C LYS A 183 -4.49 4.16 8.33
N ALA A 184 -3.33 3.70 7.88
CA ALA A 184 -3.20 3.07 6.56
C ALA A 184 -4.09 1.83 6.41
N TRP A 185 -4.15 0.95 7.42
CA TRP A 185 -5.08 -0.19 7.43
C TRP A 185 -6.56 0.21 7.51
N GLN A 186 -6.88 1.30 8.20
CA GLN A 186 -8.24 1.84 8.26
C GLN A 186 -8.67 2.50 6.95
N ASP A 187 -7.73 2.99 6.15
CA ASP A 187 -7.99 3.64 4.87
C ASP A 187 -8.13 2.65 3.72
N VAL A 188 -7.91 1.34 3.95
CA VAL A 188 -8.14 0.29 2.94
C VAL A 188 -9.64 0.17 2.59
N ARG A 189 -9.95 0.20 1.30
CA ARG A 189 -11.28 0.21 0.67
C ARG A 189 -11.28 -0.82 -0.46
N LEU A 190 -12.19 -1.79 -0.41
CA LEU A 190 -12.23 -2.90 -1.36
C LEU A 190 -13.66 -3.15 -1.85
N GLU A 191 -14.53 -2.15 -1.82
CA GLU A 191 -15.95 -2.26 -2.14
C GLU A 191 -16.16 -2.83 -3.55
N SER A 192 -15.44 -2.32 -4.55
CA SER A 192 -15.51 -2.83 -5.93
C SER A 192 -15.04 -4.28 -6.06
N VAL A 193 -14.08 -4.70 -5.24
CA VAL A 193 -13.60 -6.08 -5.22
C VAL A 193 -14.67 -6.99 -4.61
N TRP A 194 -15.27 -6.56 -3.50
CA TRP A 194 -16.30 -7.32 -2.80
C TRP A 194 -17.58 -7.45 -3.59
N GLU A 195 -18.06 -6.37 -4.23
CA GLU A 195 -19.22 -6.41 -5.11
C GLU A 195 -19.05 -7.49 -6.19
N ALA A 196 -17.90 -7.53 -6.86
CA ALA A 196 -17.60 -8.52 -7.89
C ALA A 196 -17.43 -9.97 -7.35
N LEU A 197 -17.00 -10.13 -6.08
CA LEU A 197 -16.90 -11.44 -5.44
C LEU A 197 -18.26 -11.94 -4.91
N GLU A 198 -19.11 -11.04 -4.41
CA GLU A 198 -20.47 -11.36 -3.95
C GLU A 198 -21.37 -11.83 -5.10
N GLU A 199 -21.23 -11.24 -6.29
CA GLU A 199 -21.95 -11.68 -7.50
C GLU A 199 -21.69 -13.15 -7.87
N ARG A 200 -20.58 -13.73 -7.40
CA ARG A 200 -20.22 -15.13 -7.67
C ARG A 200 -20.79 -16.13 -6.66
N ALA A 201 -21.48 -15.66 -5.63
CA ALA A 201 -22.11 -16.48 -4.58
C ALA A 201 -21.15 -17.38 -3.76
N GLU A 202 -19.84 -17.13 -3.82
CA GLU A 202 -18.82 -17.95 -3.13
C GLU A 202 -18.35 -17.33 -1.80
N VAL A 203 -18.84 -16.13 -1.46
CA VAL A 203 -18.32 -15.32 -0.36
C VAL A 203 -19.42 -15.07 0.68
N GLU A 204 -19.19 -15.56 1.90
CA GLU A 204 -20.03 -15.26 3.06
C GLU A 204 -20.04 -13.74 3.37
N GLN A 205 -21.23 -13.16 3.51
CA GLN A 205 -21.37 -11.77 3.95
C GLN A 205 -21.22 -11.67 5.48
N PHE A 206 -20.16 -11.00 5.92
CA PHE A 206 -19.86 -10.86 7.35
C PHE A 206 -20.34 -9.54 7.96
N GLY A 207 -20.76 -8.54 7.17
CA GLY A 207 -21.01 -7.19 7.68
C GLY A 207 -19.71 -6.43 7.97
N PRO A 208 -19.67 -5.49 8.94
CA PRO A 208 -18.53 -4.58 9.10
C PRO A 208 -17.28 -5.32 9.62
N VAL A 209 -16.32 -5.55 8.73
CA VAL A 209 -14.99 -6.11 9.00
C VAL A 209 -13.97 -5.24 8.28
N ASN A 210 -12.74 -5.13 8.82
CA ASN A 210 -11.67 -4.47 8.08
C ASN A 210 -11.41 -5.22 6.75
N PRO A 211 -11.44 -4.53 5.59
CA PRO A 211 -11.34 -5.21 4.29
C PRO A 211 -10.03 -5.99 4.09
N ALA A 212 -8.90 -5.49 4.58
CA ALA A 212 -7.61 -6.18 4.46
C ALA A 212 -7.56 -7.45 5.33
N LEU A 213 -8.17 -7.41 6.53
CA LEU A 213 -8.30 -8.58 7.40
C LEU A 213 -9.18 -9.65 6.74
N LEU A 214 -10.31 -9.25 6.18
CA LEU A 214 -11.21 -10.15 5.49
C LEU A 214 -10.52 -10.81 4.29
N LEU A 215 -9.89 -10.01 3.44
CA LEU A 215 -9.12 -10.47 2.28
C LEU A 215 -8.04 -11.48 2.67
N THR A 216 -7.22 -11.15 3.67
CA THR A 216 -6.16 -12.06 4.14
C THR A 216 -6.72 -13.38 4.67
N ALA A 217 -7.85 -13.34 5.40
CA ALA A 217 -8.50 -14.55 5.92
C ALA A 217 -9.02 -15.44 4.79
N TYR A 218 -9.56 -14.86 3.72
CA TYR A 218 -9.95 -15.60 2.53
C TYR A 218 -8.76 -16.26 1.83
N TYR A 219 -7.64 -15.54 1.68
CA TYR A 219 -6.42 -16.12 1.13
C TYR A 219 -5.93 -17.34 1.91
N LEU A 220 -5.97 -17.27 3.24
CA LEU A 220 -5.65 -18.42 4.11
C LEU A 220 -6.60 -19.61 3.92
N LYS A 221 -7.88 -19.35 3.69
CA LYS A 221 -8.89 -20.40 3.55
C LYS A 221 -8.86 -21.08 2.19
N TYR A 222 -8.80 -20.30 1.12
CA TYR A 222 -9.03 -20.79 -0.25
C TYR A 222 -7.74 -21.03 -1.03
N PHE A 223 -6.63 -20.38 -0.65
CA PHE A 223 -5.32 -20.56 -1.28
C PHE A 223 -4.25 -20.95 -0.25
N PRO A 224 -4.44 -22.04 0.51
CA PRO A 224 -3.46 -22.51 1.49
C PRO A 224 -2.25 -23.09 0.76
N ASP A 225 -1.30 -22.23 0.44
CA ASP A 225 0.00 -22.60 -0.10
C ASP A 225 1.06 -22.47 1.00
N ALA A 226 1.88 -23.51 1.19
CA ALA A 226 2.83 -23.56 2.29
C ALA A 226 3.88 -22.43 2.22
N ASP A 227 4.29 -22.05 1.01
CA ASP A 227 5.29 -20.99 0.79
C ASP A 227 4.72 -19.59 1.07
N ASN A 228 3.43 -19.39 0.82
CA ASN A 228 2.76 -18.11 1.00
C ASN A 228 2.06 -17.93 2.36
N MET A 229 1.74 -19.02 3.04
CA MET A 229 1.00 -19.01 4.30
C MET A 229 1.69 -18.18 5.39
N GLU A 230 3.02 -18.22 5.46
CA GLU A 230 3.81 -17.35 6.35
C GLU A 230 3.50 -15.87 6.08
N GLN A 231 3.44 -15.46 4.81
CA GLN A 231 3.18 -14.07 4.44
C GLN A 231 1.77 -13.63 4.85
N TYR A 232 0.76 -14.48 4.65
CA TYR A 232 -0.61 -14.18 5.04
C TYR A 232 -0.75 -14.00 6.55
N LEU A 233 -0.16 -14.93 7.32
CA LEU A 233 -0.19 -14.87 8.77
C LEU A 233 0.57 -13.66 9.33
N GLU A 234 1.71 -13.29 8.74
CA GLU A 234 2.44 -12.08 9.13
C GLU A 234 1.67 -10.79 8.79
N VAL A 235 0.88 -10.77 7.72
CA VAL A 235 -0.04 -9.65 7.43
C VAL A 235 -1.14 -9.57 8.50
N LEU A 236 -1.76 -10.70 8.89
CA LEU A 236 -2.73 -10.73 9.99
C LEU A 236 -2.14 -10.23 11.31
N LYS A 237 -0.91 -10.62 11.59
CA LYS A 237 -0.16 -10.17 12.77
C LYS A 237 0.11 -8.68 12.71
N SER A 238 0.71 -8.18 11.63
CA SER A 238 1.02 -6.75 11.43
C SER A 238 -0.22 -5.87 11.55
N LEU A 239 -1.35 -6.32 10.99
CA LEU A 239 -2.64 -5.67 11.16
C LEU A 239 -3.04 -5.66 12.64
N GLY A 240 -3.03 -6.81 13.32
CA GLY A 240 -3.35 -6.89 14.74
C GLY A 240 -2.48 -5.99 15.62
N GLU A 241 -1.17 -5.92 15.36
CA GLU A 241 -0.21 -5.07 16.07
C GLU A 241 -0.57 -3.58 15.96
N ALA A 242 -0.91 -3.10 14.76
CA ALA A 242 -1.32 -1.72 14.53
C ALA A 242 -2.57 -1.31 15.36
N PHE A 243 -3.44 -2.26 15.66
CA PHE A 243 -4.64 -2.08 16.50
C PHE A 243 -4.44 -2.58 17.94
N GLY A 244 -3.22 -2.53 18.46
CA GLY A 244 -2.96 -2.83 19.87
C GLY A 244 -3.13 -4.30 20.22
N PHE A 245 -2.77 -5.18 19.28
CA PHE A 245 -2.89 -6.63 19.38
C PHE A 245 -4.35 -7.09 19.47
N THR A 246 -5.21 -6.42 18.71
CA THR A 246 -6.61 -6.76 18.52
C THR A 246 -6.98 -6.56 17.06
N TRP A 247 -8.04 -7.21 16.57
CA TRP A 247 -8.55 -6.94 15.24
C TRP A 247 -9.81 -6.09 15.26
N PRO A 248 -9.83 -4.97 14.52
CA PRO A 248 -10.97 -4.05 14.51
C PRO A 248 -12.22 -4.72 13.94
N GLY A 249 -13.35 -4.56 14.61
CA GLY A 249 -14.66 -5.08 14.18
C GLY A 249 -14.94 -6.56 14.51
N VAL A 250 -13.89 -7.38 14.73
CA VAL A 250 -14.06 -8.83 14.93
C VAL A 250 -14.84 -9.18 16.20
N ALA A 251 -14.58 -8.49 17.33
CA ALA A 251 -15.22 -8.79 18.60
C ALA A 251 -16.76 -8.62 18.60
N ALA A 252 -17.26 -7.74 17.73
CA ALA A 252 -18.70 -7.49 17.57
C ALA A 252 -19.34 -8.39 16.49
N ASN A 253 -18.54 -9.17 15.77
CA ASN A 253 -18.95 -9.93 14.60
C ASN A 253 -18.74 -11.43 14.83
N THR A 254 -19.71 -12.07 15.48
CA THR A 254 -19.62 -13.49 15.87
C THR A 254 -19.51 -14.44 14.68
N THR A 255 -20.07 -14.07 13.52
CA THR A 255 -20.01 -14.88 12.30
C THR A 255 -18.60 -14.87 11.74
N PHE A 256 -18.01 -13.67 11.54
CA PHE A 256 -16.63 -13.57 11.06
C PHE A 256 -15.62 -14.13 12.05
N GLN A 257 -15.86 -13.94 13.35
CA GLN A 257 -15.05 -14.54 14.39
C GLN A 257 -14.97 -16.07 14.23
N ARG A 258 -16.11 -16.74 14.02
CA ARG A 258 -16.15 -18.19 13.83
C ARG A 258 -15.39 -18.58 12.56
N PHE A 259 -15.70 -17.92 11.44
CA PHE A 259 -15.01 -18.14 10.17
C PHE A 259 -13.49 -18.01 10.30
N LEU A 260 -13.00 -16.92 10.90
CA LEU A 260 -11.57 -16.67 11.06
C LEU A 260 -10.91 -17.72 11.97
N LYS A 261 -11.56 -18.08 13.08
CA LYS A 261 -11.04 -19.11 13.99
C LYS A 261 -10.92 -20.46 13.28
N ASP A 262 -11.97 -20.87 12.57
CA ASP A 262 -12.02 -22.17 11.90
C ASP A 262 -10.98 -22.21 10.77
N THR A 263 -10.89 -21.13 9.97
CA THR A 263 -9.85 -20.94 8.94
C THR A 263 -8.45 -21.09 9.52
N LEU A 264 -8.14 -20.45 10.65
CA LEU A 264 -6.82 -20.55 11.29
C LEU A 264 -6.52 -21.96 11.81
N LEU A 265 -7.53 -22.67 12.33
CA LEU A 265 -7.38 -24.04 12.83
C LEU A 265 -7.21 -25.06 11.70
N GLU A 266 -7.91 -24.86 10.57
CA GLU A 266 -7.76 -25.66 9.36
C GLU A 266 -6.39 -25.41 8.72
N ALA A 267 -6.03 -24.15 8.45
CA ALA A 267 -4.74 -23.77 7.87
C ALA A 267 -3.56 -24.30 8.68
N LYS A 268 -3.67 -24.34 10.02
CA LYS A 268 -2.65 -24.92 10.91
C LYS A 268 -2.35 -26.40 10.63
N GLN A 269 -3.32 -27.15 10.07
CA GLN A 269 -3.14 -28.57 9.74
C GLN A 269 -2.26 -28.78 8.50
N PHE A 270 -2.21 -27.79 7.60
CA PHE A 270 -1.41 -27.86 6.36
C PHE A 270 0.07 -27.55 6.58
N GLY A 271 0.41 -26.94 7.72
CA GLY A 271 1.76 -27.00 8.29
C GLY A 271 2.85 -26.25 7.53
N ALA A 272 2.96 -24.95 7.81
CA ALA A 272 4.23 -24.22 7.87
C ALA A 272 4.12 -23.21 9.04
N CYS A 273 5.20 -22.98 9.79
CA CYS A 273 5.28 -21.98 10.88
C CYS A 273 4.26 -22.13 12.03
N PRO A 274 4.26 -23.25 12.79
CA PRO A 274 3.31 -23.48 13.90
C PRO A 274 3.34 -22.39 14.97
N GLU A 275 4.51 -21.77 15.19
CA GLU A 275 4.68 -20.65 16.12
C GLU A 275 3.83 -19.45 15.68
N LEU A 276 3.85 -19.12 14.38
CA LEU A 276 3.14 -17.97 13.84
C LEU A 276 1.61 -18.15 13.93
N PHE A 277 1.12 -19.38 13.71
CA PHE A 277 -0.27 -19.73 14.00
C PHE A 277 -0.63 -19.51 15.46
N ASP A 278 0.23 -19.92 16.40
CA ASP A 278 -0.02 -19.71 17.82
C ASP A 278 -0.05 -18.21 18.17
N GLU A 279 0.78 -17.37 17.53
CA GLU A 279 0.74 -15.92 17.71
C GLU A 279 -0.58 -15.31 17.19
N VAL A 280 -0.99 -15.69 15.97
CA VAL A 280 -2.24 -15.20 15.34
C VAL A 280 -3.47 -15.71 16.11
N LEU A 281 -3.47 -16.96 16.59
CA LEU A 281 -4.53 -17.48 17.45
C LEU A 281 -4.56 -16.79 18.83
N LEU A 282 -3.42 -16.32 19.34
CA LEU A 282 -3.37 -15.52 20.55
C LEU A 282 -3.96 -14.12 20.33
N LEU A 283 -3.65 -13.48 19.20
CA LEU A 283 -4.28 -12.22 18.76
C LEU A 283 -5.81 -12.37 18.65
N HIS A 284 -6.27 -13.48 18.06
CA HIS A 284 -7.69 -13.82 18.02
C HIS A 284 -8.29 -13.88 19.44
N LYS A 285 -7.72 -14.69 20.34
CA LYS A 285 -8.19 -14.82 21.72
C LYS A 285 -8.22 -13.48 22.47
N ARG A 286 -7.19 -12.65 22.28
CA ARG A 286 -7.11 -11.32 22.88
C ARG A 286 -8.17 -10.36 22.34
N THR A 287 -8.46 -10.41 21.04
CA THR A 287 -9.53 -9.61 20.42
C THR A 287 -10.87 -9.87 21.09
N LEU A 288 -11.13 -11.11 21.52
CA LEU A 288 -12.37 -11.48 22.22
C LEU A 288 -12.37 -11.08 23.69
N ASN A 289 -11.22 -11.11 24.36
CA ASN A 289 -11.12 -10.81 25.76
C ASN A 289 -9.75 -10.25 26.13
N VAL A 290 -9.62 -8.93 25.99
CA VAL A 290 -8.38 -8.19 26.25
C VAL A 290 -7.89 -8.35 27.70
N SER A 291 -8.81 -8.45 28.67
CA SER A 291 -8.47 -8.59 30.09
C SER A 291 -7.98 -9.98 30.47
N ARG A 292 -8.49 -11.04 29.82
CA ARG A 292 -8.05 -12.44 30.05
C ARG A 292 -6.74 -12.80 29.37
N VAL A 293 -6.41 -12.10 28.28
CA VAL A 293 -5.13 -12.25 27.59
C VAL A 293 -4.39 -10.92 27.72
N PRO A 294 -3.83 -10.58 28.90
CA PRO A 294 -3.12 -9.32 29.15
C PRO A 294 -1.75 -9.35 28.46
N TYR A 295 -1.77 -9.44 27.13
CA TYR A 295 -0.61 -9.25 26.29
C TYR A 295 -0.29 -7.76 26.27
N ASN A 296 0.84 -7.38 26.86
CA ASN A 296 1.22 -5.98 27.03
C ASN A 296 2.55 -5.71 26.32
N HIS A 297 2.49 -5.18 25.11
CA HIS A 297 3.69 -4.78 24.33
C HIS A 297 4.45 -3.58 24.93
N LYS A 298 3.95 -2.95 26.01
CA LYS A 298 4.76 -2.03 26.83
C LYS A 298 5.86 -2.76 27.61
N LYS A 299 5.77 -4.09 27.75
CA LYS A 299 6.79 -4.99 28.28
C LYS A 299 6.81 -6.25 27.42
N PRO A 300 7.60 -6.30 26.34
CA PRO A 300 7.59 -7.44 25.45
C PRO A 300 8.17 -8.65 26.20
N PHE A 301 7.31 -9.44 26.83
CA PHE A 301 7.47 -10.87 26.70
C PHE A 301 7.17 -11.13 25.24
N LEU A 302 8.19 -10.94 24.40
CA LEU A 302 8.26 -11.59 23.11
C LEU A 302 7.77 -13.02 23.37
N LEU A 303 6.83 -13.51 22.58
CA LEU A 303 6.41 -14.90 22.70
C LEU A 303 7.68 -15.76 22.76
N PRO A 304 7.73 -16.85 23.54
CA PRO A 304 8.98 -17.57 23.77
C PRO A 304 9.78 -17.84 22.48
N ALA A 305 9.12 -18.02 21.34
CA ALA A 305 9.72 -18.04 20.00
C ALA A 305 10.42 -16.72 19.60
N LEU A 306 9.71 -15.59 19.54
CA LEU A 306 10.28 -14.26 19.27
C LEU A 306 11.35 -13.86 20.31
N ASN A 307 11.21 -14.28 21.58
CA ASN A 307 12.20 -14.03 22.63
C ASN A 307 13.49 -14.81 22.36
N ARG A 308 13.36 -16.08 21.95
CA ARG A 308 14.49 -16.92 21.51
C ARG A 308 15.14 -16.35 20.25
N GLN A 309 14.34 -15.94 19.27
CA GLN A 309 14.82 -15.33 18.04
C GLN A 309 15.52 -14.00 18.33
N PHE A 310 14.98 -13.17 19.22
CA PHE A 310 15.62 -11.94 19.70
C PHE A 310 16.96 -12.19 20.40
N LEU A 311 17.03 -13.19 21.28
CA LEU A 311 18.28 -13.54 21.96
C LEU A 311 19.32 -14.07 20.96
N ALA A 312 18.90 -14.88 19.98
CA ALA A 312 19.77 -15.38 18.92
C ALA A 312 20.24 -14.27 17.97
N GLN A 313 19.32 -13.42 17.50
CA GLN A 313 19.57 -12.36 16.53
C GLN A 313 20.28 -11.16 17.16
N SER A 314 19.93 -10.72 18.36
CA SER A 314 20.57 -9.55 18.98
C SER A 314 22.07 -9.76 19.20
N ASN A 315 22.50 -10.98 19.47
CA ASN A 315 23.92 -11.33 19.58
C ASN A 315 24.61 -11.41 18.21
N ALA A 316 23.94 -11.93 17.18
CA ALA A 316 24.47 -11.99 15.82
C ALA A 316 24.55 -10.61 15.13
N PHE A 317 23.56 -9.75 15.33
CA PHE A 317 23.45 -8.44 14.68
C PHE A 317 24.32 -7.35 15.29
N LYS A 318 24.67 -7.44 16.58
CA LYS A 318 25.53 -6.42 17.22
C LYS A 318 26.92 -6.33 16.57
N ASN A 319 27.40 -7.42 15.97
CA ASN A 319 28.75 -7.52 15.46
C ASN A 319 28.83 -7.68 13.94
N ARG A 320 27.70 -7.72 13.23
CA ARG A 320 27.70 -7.90 11.77
C ARG A 320 27.93 -6.55 11.08
N PRO A 321 28.98 -6.42 10.23
CA PRO A 321 29.16 -5.21 9.43
C PRO A 321 27.95 -4.97 8.52
N ARG A 322 27.50 -3.72 8.44
CA ARG A 322 26.36 -3.29 7.60
C ARG A 322 26.53 -3.75 6.15
N SER A 323 27.72 -3.55 5.60
CA SER A 323 28.12 -3.97 4.26
C SER A 323 27.92 -5.46 4.00
N ALA A 324 28.17 -6.31 5.00
CA ALA A 324 27.98 -7.76 4.89
C ALA A 324 26.50 -8.15 4.87
N ALA A 325 25.64 -7.41 5.58
CA ALA A 325 24.19 -7.62 5.56
C ALA A 325 23.57 -7.14 4.24
N ILE A 326 24.04 -6.01 3.71
CA ILE A 326 23.60 -5.48 2.41
C ILE A 326 24.05 -6.42 1.28
N THR A 327 25.30 -6.88 1.30
CA THR A 327 25.82 -7.82 0.29
C THR A 327 25.02 -9.12 0.27
N GLU A 328 24.79 -9.75 1.44
CA GLU A 328 23.97 -10.95 1.52
C GLU A 328 22.54 -10.68 1.03
N HIS A 329 21.94 -9.56 1.43
CA HIS A 329 20.60 -9.21 0.96
C HIS A 329 20.54 -9.07 -0.56
N CYS A 330 21.48 -8.33 -1.15
CA CYS A 330 21.57 -8.13 -2.59
C CYS A 330 21.77 -9.46 -3.32
N GLN A 331 22.60 -10.36 -2.77
CA GLN A 331 22.84 -11.68 -3.34
C GLN A 331 21.58 -12.56 -3.31
N VAL A 332 20.88 -12.64 -2.18
CA VAL A 332 19.61 -13.38 -2.05
C VAL A 332 18.56 -12.80 -3.00
N ARG A 333 18.47 -11.46 -3.08
CA ARG A 333 17.46 -10.79 -3.89
C ARG A 333 17.77 -10.75 -5.38
N ARG A 334 19.02 -10.92 -5.80
CA ARG A 334 19.40 -10.86 -7.23
C ARG A 334 18.60 -11.87 -8.05
N ASN A 335 18.50 -13.11 -7.57
CA ASN A 335 17.77 -14.16 -8.27
C ASN A 335 16.26 -13.91 -8.24
N ASP A 336 15.73 -13.54 -7.07
CA ASP A 336 14.31 -13.18 -6.92
C ASP A 336 13.88 -12.06 -7.86
N ARG A 337 14.66 -10.96 -7.92
CA ARG A 337 14.38 -9.80 -8.77
C ARG A 337 14.41 -10.17 -10.24
N ARG A 338 15.38 -10.99 -10.65
CA ARG A 338 15.47 -11.48 -12.03
C ARG A 338 14.25 -12.33 -12.37
N MET A 339 13.84 -13.23 -11.48
CA MET A 339 12.63 -14.03 -11.67
C MET A 339 11.38 -13.15 -11.79
N ALA A 340 11.18 -12.20 -10.88
CA ALA A 340 10.04 -11.29 -10.92
C ALA A 340 10.03 -10.42 -12.19
N SER A 341 11.20 -9.93 -12.63
CA SER A 341 11.33 -9.16 -13.86
C SER A 341 11.01 -10.00 -15.10
N ASN A 342 11.50 -11.24 -15.16
CA ASN A 342 11.23 -12.14 -16.28
C ASN A 342 9.73 -12.49 -16.36
N VAL A 343 9.08 -12.75 -15.21
CA VAL A 343 7.63 -13.00 -15.14
C VAL A 343 6.86 -11.74 -15.56
N ALA A 344 7.28 -10.55 -15.13
CA ALA A 344 6.68 -9.30 -15.57
C ALA A 344 6.80 -9.08 -17.08
N GLU A 345 7.98 -9.33 -17.66
CA GLU A 345 8.23 -9.25 -19.10
C GLU A 345 7.37 -10.25 -19.88
N SER A 346 7.21 -11.47 -19.35
CA SER A 346 6.31 -12.49 -19.90
C SER A 346 4.85 -12.01 -19.92
N PHE A 347 4.33 -11.53 -18.79
CA PHE A 347 2.98 -10.98 -18.70
C PHE A 347 2.77 -9.78 -19.64
N ALA A 348 3.75 -8.88 -19.73
CA ALA A 348 3.67 -7.73 -20.62
C ALA A 348 3.62 -8.15 -22.10
N SER A 349 4.42 -9.16 -22.48
CA SER A 349 4.42 -9.73 -23.83
C SER A 349 3.07 -10.36 -24.18
N PHE A 350 2.50 -11.16 -23.28
CA PHE A 350 1.17 -11.76 -23.49
C PHE A 350 0.06 -10.71 -23.60
N ALA A 351 0.10 -9.67 -22.77
CA ALA A 351 -0.86 -8.57 -22.84
C ALA A 351 -0.77 -7.81 -24.18
N ALA A 352 0.44 -7.60 -24.71
CA ALA A 352 0.63 -6.97 -26.02
C ALA A 352 0.08 -7.83 -27.17
N ILE A 353 0.35 -9.14 -27.16
CA ILE A 353 -0.18 -10.08 -28.17
C ILE A 353 -1.71 -10.14 -28.10
N ALA A 354 -2.29 -10.17 -26.90
CA ALA A 354 -3.74 -10.19 -26.72
C ALA A 354 -4.40 -8.92 -27.27
N ALA A 355 -3.76 -7.76 -27.11
CA ALA A 355 -4.24 -6.48 -27.65
C ALA A 355 -4.23 -6.44 -29.20
N ASP A 356 -3.27 -7.11 -29.84
CA ASP A 356 -3.18 -7.19 -31.31
C ASP A 356 -4.18 -8.19 -31.92
N ILE A 357 -4.47 -9.30 -31.23
CA ILE A 357 -5.35 -10.34 -31.75
C ILE A 357 -6.83 -9.94 -31.68
N LEU A 358 -7.25 -9.22 -30.64
CA LEU A 358 -8.63 -8.77 -30.48
C LEU A 358 -8.88 -7.58 -31.43
N PRO A 359 -9.55 -7.77 -32.58
CA PRO A 359 -9.84 -6.67 -33.49
C PRO A 359 -10.72 -5.68 -32.72
N SER A 360 -10.42 -4.38 -32.84
CA SER A 360 -11.20 -3.29 -32.26
C SER A 360 -12.64 -3.30 -32.77
N SER A 361 -13.46 -4.21 -32.26
CA SER A 361 -14.84 -4.48 -32.65
C SER A 361 -15.79 -3.72 -31.74
N THR A 362 -15.48 -2.45 -31.50
CA THR A 362 -16.36 -1.49 -30.83
C THR A 362 -16.62 -0.30 -31.75
N SER A 363 -17.32 -0.58 -32.85
CA SER A 363 -18.21 0.39 -33.49
C SER A 363 -19.65 0.06 -33.08
N ALA A 364 -19.96 0.25 -31.80
CA ALA A 364 -21.34 0.20 -31.32
C ALA A 364 -22.03 1.53 -31.68
N GLY A 365 -22.89 1.45 -32.69
CA GLY A 365 -23.73 2.48 -33.28
C GLY A 365 -24.17 3.63 -32.37
N THR A 366 -23.78 4.84 -32.77
CA THR A 366 -24.57 6.06 -32.60
C THR A 366 -25.90 5.88 -33.33
N ALA A 367 -26.95 5.51 -32.59
CA ALA A 367 -28.32 5.56 -33.07
C ALA A 367 -28.76 7.02 -33.21
N ALA A 368 -29.32 7.30 -34.38
CA ALA A 368 -29.80 8.59 -34.85
C ALA A 368 -30.93 9.17 -33.99
N GLN A 369 -30.88 10.49 -33.80
CA GLN A 369 -32.05 11.35 -33.63
C GLN A 369 -31.85 12.62 -34.48
N ASP A 370 -32.39 12.56 -35.70
CA ASP A 370 -33.02 13.66 -36.45
C ASP A 370 -34.32 14.07 -35.69
N GLU A 371 -34.90 15.29 -35.64
CA GLU A 371 -34.75 16.59 -36.30
C GLU A 371 -35.21 17.70 -35.33
N ALA A 372 -34.71 18.94 -35.47
CA ALA A 372 -35.56 20.15 -35.53
C ALA A 372 -34.73 21.40 -35.84
N ALA A 373 -35.10 22.05 -36.94
CA ALA A 373 -34.50 23.25 -37.51
C ALA A 373 -34.60 24.50 -36.62
N GLY A 374 -33.61 25.39 -36.74
CA GLY A 374 -33.58 26.72 -36.11
C GLY A 374 -32.45 27.57 -36.67
N ASP A 375 -32.79 28.31 -37.72
CA ASP A 375 -32.00 29.26 -38.51
C ASP A 375 -31.55 30.51 -37.73
N GLY A 376 -30.40 31.07 -38.12
CA GLY A 376 -30.06 32.49 -37.90
C GLY A 376 -28.78 32.81 -37.11
N GLY A 377 -27.78 33.37 -37.81
CA GLY A 377 -26.95 34.44 -37.24
C GLY A 377 -25.43 34.28 -37.33
N ALA A 378 -24.83 34.94 -38.32
CA ALA A 378 -23.39 35.15 -38.47
C ALA A 378 -22.81 36.11 -37.41
N GLY A 379 -21.55 35.92 -37.00
CA GLY A 379 -20.80 36.91 -36.23
C GLY A 379 -19.58 36.39 -35.47
N GLU A 380 -18.44 36.32 -36.17
CA GLU A 380 -17.05 36.64 -35.78
C GLU A 380 -16.45 36.39 -34.37
N ALA A 381 -15.14 36.13 -34.41
CA ALA A 381 -14.12 36.24 -33.35
C ALA A 381 -13.97 35.06 -32.36
N SER A 382 -13.26 34.03 -32.85
CA SER A 382 -12.78 32.90 -32.05
C SER A 382 -11.60 33.29 -31.14
N THR A 383 -11.89 33.70 -29.91
CA THR A 383 -10.92 33.67 -28.81
C THR A 383 -11.05 32.36 -28.04
N SER A 384 -10.06 31.48 -28.22
CA SER A 384 -9.88 30.24 -27.45
C SER A 384 -9.71 30.54 -25.95
N ARG A 385 -10.82 30.57 -25.22
CA ARG A 385 -10.85 30.47 -23.76
C ARG A 385 -11.12 29.02 -23.40
N GLN A 386 -10.05 28.28 -23.10
CA GLN A 386 -10.12 26.97 -22.46
C GLN A 386 -11.06 27.05 -21.25
N GLY A 387 -12.23 26.44 -21.40
CA GLY A 387 -13.25 26.33 -20.35
C GLY A 387 -12.69 25.53 -19.19
N ARG A 388 -12.10 26.23 -18.21
CA ARG A 388 -11.87 25.66 -16.88
C ARG A 388 -13.24 25.32 -16.30
N ARG A 389 -13.66 24.06 -16.43
CA ARG A 389 -14.82 23.50 -15.73
C ARG A 389 -14.71 23.94 -14.27
N ALA A 390 -15.58 24.85 -13.86
CA ALA A 390 -15.60 25.36 -12.50
C ALA A 390 -15.93 24.19 -11.58
N LYS A 391 -14.91 23.70 -10.84
CA LYS A 391 -15.09 22.63 -9.85
C LYS A 391 -16.17 23.09 -8.87
N THR A 392 -17.24 22.32 -8.78
CA THR A 392 -18.31 22.53 -7.79
C THR A 392 -17.71 22.45 -6.40
N ARG A 393 -17.95 23.47 -5.59
CA ARG A 393 -17.43 23.55 -4.22
C ARG A 393 -18.49 23.01 -3.26
N THR A 394 -18.06 22.26 -2.26
CA THR A 394 -18.92 21.70 -1.21
C THR A 394 -18.51 22.25 0.16
N CYS A 395 -19.48 22.39 1.07
CA CYS A 395 -19.19 22.86 2.43
C CYS A 395 -18.52 21.74 3.22
N ALA A 396 -17.34 22.01 3.80
CA ALA A 396 -16.58 21.01 4.54
C ALA A 396 -17.27 20.48 5.82
N ASN A 397 -18.29 21.17 6.32
CA ASN A 397 -19.04 20.74 7.52
C ASN A 397 -20.35 20.02 7.19
N CYS A 398 -21.20 20.62 6.35
CA CYS A 398 -22.56 20.12 6.10
C CYS A 398 -22.74 19.51 4.70
N SER A 399 -21.66 19.42 3.91
CA SER A 399 -21.62 18.84 2.56
C SER A 399 -22.54 19.51 1.51
N LYS A 400 -23.27 20.58 1.85
CA LYS A 400 -24.07 21.33 0.88
C LYS A 400 -23.21 21.80 -0.29
N GLU A 401 -23.70 21.56 -1.50
CA GLU A 401 -23.05 22.02 -2.72
C GLU A 401 -23.33 23.50 -2.96
N GLN A 402 -22.38 24.22 -3.55
CA GLN A 402 -22.58 25.63 -3.91
C GLN A 402 -23.78 25.84 -4.85
N LYS A 403 -24.12 24.85 -5.68
CA LYS A 403 -25.28 24.86 -6.58
C LYS A 403 -26.63 24.78 -5.85
N GLN A 404 -26.64 24.27 -4.61
CA GLN A 404 -27.86 24.11 -3.81
C GLN A 404 -28.23 25.37 -3.00
N ARG A 405 -27.46 26.47 -3.10
CA ARG A 405 -27.80 27.72 -2.41
C ARG A 405 -28.93 28.45 -3.12
N ALA A 406 -29.85 29.04 -2.35
CA ALA A 406 -30.85 29.94 -2.90
C ALA A 406 -30.19 31.18 -3.54
N PRO A 407 -30.73 31.71 -4.66
CA PRO A 407 -30.29 32.97 -5.22
C PRO A 407 -30.31 34.09 -4.15
N GLY A 408 -29.19 34.79 -3.97
CA GLY A 408 -29.04 35.85 -2.98
C GLY A 408 -28.30 35.46 -1.69
N GLU A 409 -28.03 34.18 -1.45
CA GLU A 409 -27.16 33.79 -0.34
C GLU A 409 -25.68 34.11 -0.61
N PRO A 410 -24.88 34.45 0.42
CA PRO A 410 -23.46 34.80 0.25
C PRO A 410 -22.64 33.64 -0.34
N ALA A 411 -21.56 33.93 -1.05
CA ALA A 411 -20.64 32.90 -1.54
C ALA A 411 -20.02 32.09 -0.38
N PHE A 412 -19.54 30.87 -0.67
CA PHE A 412 -18.83 30.08 0.32
C PHE A 412 -17.57 30.80 0.79
N GLN A 413 -17.39 30.87 2.11
CA GLN A 413 -16.24 31.46 2.76
C GLN A 413 -15.10 30.43 2.76
N LYS A 414 -13.89 30.88 2.42
CA LYS A 414 -12.69 30.04 2.52
C LYS A 414 -12.15 30.09 3.94
N CYS A 415 -11.51 29.01 4.37
CA CYS A 415 -10.68 29.05 5.58
C CYS A 415 -9.57 30.11 5.36
N SER A 416 -9.50 31.11 6.24
CA SER A 416 -8.55 32.22 6.12
C SER A 416 -7.08 31.80 6.25
N ARG A 417 -6.82 30.62 6.82
CA ARG A 417 -5.47 30.09 7.00
C ARG A 417 -5.01 29.26 5.80
N CYS A 418 -5.75 28.22 5.41
CA CYS A 418 -5.32 27.28 4.37
C CYS A 418 -5.86 27.56 2.96
N ASN A 419 -6.90 28.39 2.82
CA ASN A 419 -7.63 28.65 1.58
C ASN A 419 -8.20 27.40 0.84
N SER A 420 -8.06 26.19 1.39
CA SER A 420 -8.50 24.93 0.78
C SER A 420 -9.93 24.54 1.17
N ALA A 421 -10.28 24.64 2.46
CA ALA A 421 -11.62 24.33 2.95
C ALA A 421 -12.61 25.48 2.68
N HIS A 422 -13.84 25.13 2.30
CA HIS A 422 -14.93 26.06 2.00
C HIS A 422 -16.13 25.83 2.94
N TYR A 423 -16.78 26.91 3.37
CA TYR A 423 -17.89 26.89 4.32
C TYR A 423 -19.06 27.72 3.81
N CYS A 424 -20.28 27.21 3.96
CA CYS A 424 -21.49 27.97 3.59
C CYS A 424 -21.77 29.16 4.53
N GLY A 425 -21.11 29.21 5.69
CA GLY A 425 -21.17 30.31 6.64
C GLY A 425 -20.27 30.08 7.87
N ARG A 426 -20.17 31.11 8.72
CA ARG A 426 -19.29 31.12 9.91
C ARG A 426 -19.64 30.03 10.92
N GLU A 427 -20.90 29.66 11.04
CA GLU A 427 -21.35 28.62 11.97
C GLU A 427 -20.83 27.22 11.56
N CYS A 428 -20.88 26.88 10.27
CA CYS A 428 -20.28 25.65 9.76
C CYS A 428 -18.75 25.64 9.93
N GLN A 429 -18.09 26.79 9.79
CA GLN A 429 -16.65 26.89 10.05
C GLN A 429 -16.34 26.64 11.53
N LYS A 430 -17.08 27.24 12.48
CA LYS A 430 -16.86 27.05 13.92
C LYS A 430 -17.02 25.60 14.36
N ILE A 431 -18.04 24.90 13.84
CA ILE A 431 -18.30 23.49 14.16
C ILE A 431 -17.15 22.61 13.65
N HIS A 432 -16.82 22.73 12.35
CA HIS A 432 -15.77 21.94 11.73
C HIS A 432 -14.35 22.33 12.18
N TRP A 433 -14.16 23.52 12.76
CA TRP A 433 -12.83 24.00 13.17
C TRP A 433 -12.13 23.09 14.18
N LYS A 434 -12.89 22.41 15.04
CA LYS A 434 -12.31 21.48 16.04
C LYS A 434 -11.50 20.36 15.37
N ASP A 435 -11.97 19.88 14.24
CA ASP A 435 -11.34 18.80 13.47
C ASP A 435 -10.39 19.37 12.42
N HIS A 436 -10.81 20.41 11.71
CA HIS A 436 -10.03 21.04 10.64
C HIS A 436 -8.69 21.61 11.11
N LYS A 437 -8.61 22.14 12.34
CA LYS A 437 -7.36 22.74 12.86
C LYS A 437 -6.19 21.76 12.91
N LEU A 438 -6.46 20.45 12.98
CA LEU A 438 -5.45 19.39 13.00
C LEU A 438 -4.75 19.22 11.63
N VAL A 439 -5.41 19.62 10.54
CA VAL A 439 -4.92 19.46 9.16
C VAL A 439 -4.76 20.80 8.41
N CYS A 440 -4.99 21.93 9.09
CA CYS A 440 -5.03 23.24 8.47
C CYS A 440 -3.63 23.85 8.30
N LEU A 441 -3.05 23.72 7.11
CA LEU A 441 -1.75 24.29 6.72
C LEU A 441 -1.90 25.55 5.84
N PRO A 442 -1.10 26.61 6.03
CA PRO A 442 -1.09 27.76 5.12
C PRO A 442 -0.67 27.35 3.69
N PRO A 443 -1.19 28.02 2.65
CA PRO A 443 -0.90 27.70 1.26
C PRO A 443 0.54 28.01 0.85
#